data_AF-A0A0L0CDD0-F1
#
_entry.id   AF-A0A0L0CDD0-F1
#
_cell.length_a   1.000
_cell.length_b   1.000
_cell.length_c   1.000
_cell.angle_alpha   90.00
_cell.angle_beta   90.00
_cell.angle_gamma   90.00
#
_symmetry.space_group_name_H-M   'P 1'
#
loop_
_entity.id
_entity.type
_entity.pdbx_description
1 polymer ?
#
loop_
_entity_poly.entity_id
_entity_poly.type
_entity_poly.pdbx_seq_one_letter_code
_entity_poly.pdbx_strand_id
1 'polypeptide(L)'
;MFITKRNILFFLIILGTTYYAEWLYPQTAINQCKWPSDNDGTTVALIADPQLVDDNTYPGRNRIASYFTRVITDRFMARNYRMLRHTLKPEYVIFLGDLFDGGREWTDAVWKKEYDRMVKIFPRKEPLNPLMAIPGNHDVGSGETIVPGAFRRFKKHFGEA
;
A
#
# COMPACT_ATOMS: atom_id res chain seq x y z
N MET A 1 9.91 37.31 -13.54
CA MET A 1 10.23 35.90 -13.83
C MET A 1 9.50 35.50 -15.11
N PHE A 2 10.19 35.49 -16.26
CA PHE A 2 9.54 35.23 -17.55
C PHE A 2 9.35 33.73 -17.76
N ILE A 3 8.10 33.27 -17.79
CA ILE A 3 7.75 31.90 -18.17
C ILE A 3 7.89 31.80 -19.69
N THR A 4 8.92 31.10 -20.17
CA THR A 4 9.13 30.87 -21.61
C THR A 4 8.21 29.75 -22.11
N LYS A 5 7.88 29.73 -23.42
CA LYS A 5 7.10 28.62 -24.05
C LYS A 5 7.69 27.24 -23.77
N ARG A 6 9.04 27.15 -23.68
CA ARG A 6 9.78 25.93 -23.31
C ARG A 6 9.47 25.48 -21.87
N ASN A 7 9.37 26.42 -20.93
CA ASN A 7 9.00 26.11 -19.54
C ASN A 7 7.56 25.61 -19.48
N ILE A 8 6.63 26.21 -20.23
CA ILE A 8 5.23 25.76 -20.29
C ILE A 8 5.15 24.32 -20.81
N LEU A 9 5.81 24.02 -21.93
CA LEU A 9 5.81 22.67 -22.50
C LEU A 9 6.36 21.64 -21.50
N PHE A 10 7.45 21.96 -20.81
CA PHE A 10 8.03 21.09 -19.79
C PHE A 10 7.07 20.82 -18.63
N PHE A 11 6.39 21.85 -18.12
CA PHE A 11 5.37 21.67 -17.08
C PHE A 11 4.19 20.83 -17.55
N LEU A 12 3.72 21.02 -18.80
CA LEU A 12 2.66 20.21 -19.37
C LEU A 12 3.07 18.74 -19.50
N ILE A 13 4.32 18.46 -19.87
CA ILE A 13 4.85 17.10 -19.93
C ILE A 13 4.83 16.47 -18.54
N ILE A 14 5.35 17.15 -17.50
CA ILE A 14 5.34 16.63 -16.12
C ILE A 14 3.92 16.36 -15.64
N LEU A 15 2.98 17.29 -15.89
CA LEU A 15 1.59 17.12 -15.49
C LEU A 15 0.95 15.95 -16.23
N GLY A 16 1.18 15.83 -17.54
CA GLY A 16 0.67 14.75 -18.37
C GLY A 16 1.21 13.38 -17.95
N THR A 17 2.52 13.26 -17.72
CA THR A 17 3.14 12.00 -17.28
C THR A 17 2.71 11.63 -15.86
N THR A 18 2.63 12.61 -14.95
CA THR A 18 2.14 12.37 -13.59
C THR A 18 0.69 11.91 -13.62
N TYR A 19 -0.19 12.59 -14.36
CA TYR A 19 -1.59 12.17 -14.51
C TYR A 19 -1.71 10.76 -15.11
N TYR A 20 -0.91 10.46 -16.15
CA TYR A 20 -0.90 9.15 -16.76
C TYR A 20 -0.49 8.05 -15.76
N ALA A 21 0.64 8.22 -15.08
CA ALA A 21 1.18 7.23 -14.14
C ALA A 21 0.30 7.05 -12.89
N GLU A 22 -0.24 8.15 -12.37
CA GLU A 22 -1.04 8.15 -11.16
C GLU A 22 -2.48 7.65 -11.41
N TRP A 23 -3.10 8.02 -12.53
CA TRP A 23 -4.54 7.77 -12.76
C TRP A 23 -4.81 6.83 -13.91
N LEU A 24 -4.35 7.17 -15.12
CA LEU A 24 -4.77 6.46 -16.33
C LEU A 24 -4.24 5.04 -16.37
N TYR A 25 -2.94 4.85 -16.08
CA TYR A 25 -2.31 3.55 -16.15
C TYR A 25 -2.91 2.54 -15.15
N PRO A 26 -3.02 2.85 -13.84
CA PRO A 26 -3.67 1.92 -12.90
C PRO A 26 -5.15 1.66 -13.22
N GLN A 27 -5.91 2.70 -13.63
CA GLN A 27 -7.32 2.53 -13.98
C GLN A 27 -7.48 1.57 -15.16
N THR A 28 -6.65 1.74 -16.18
CA THR A 28 -6.72 0.92 -17.39
C THR A 28 -6.34 -0.52 -17.08
N ALA A 29 -5.28 -0.74 -16.29
CA ALA A 29 -4.87 -2.07 -15.86
C ALA A 29 -6.00 -2.78 -15.08
N ILE A 30 -6.59 -2.09 -14.10
CA ILE A 30 -7.70 -2.65 -13.30
C ILE A 30 -8.94 -2.92 -14.17
N ASN A 31 -9.27 -2.05 -15.12
CA ASN A 31 -10.45 -2.19 -15.99
C ASN A 31 -10.32 -3.35 -17.01
N GLN A 32 -9.10 -3.80 -17.30
CA GLN A 32 -8.88 -4.95 -18.18
C GLN A 32 -9.17 -6.28 -17.48
N CYS A 33 -9.14 -6.32 -16.15
CA CYS A 33 -9.44 -7.51 -15.36
C CYS A 33 -10.95 -7.77 -15.33
N LYS A 34 -11.33 -9.05 -15.48
CA LYS A 34 -12.71 -9.52 -15.32
C LYS A 34 -12.71 -10.82 -14.54
N TRP A 35 -13.71 -10.99 -13.68
CA TRP A 35 -13.98 -12.29 -13.09
C TRP A 35 -14.54 -13.25 -14.15
N PRO A 36 -14.30 -14.56 -14.02
CA PRO A 36 -15.00 -15.57 -14.81
C PRO A 36 -16.52 -15.42 -14.64
N SER A 37 -17.28 -15.68 -15.71
CA SER A 37 -18.75 -15.54 -15.74
C SER A 37 -19.49 -16.66 -15.00
N ASP A 38 -18.81 -17.78 -14.77
CA ASP A 38 -19.37 -18.94 -14.09
C ASP A 38 -19.30 -18.67 -12.58
N ASN A 39 -20.39 -18.07 -12.07
CA ASN A 39 -20.55 -17.45 -10.75
C ASN A 39 -20.46 -18.38 -9.51
N ASP A 40 -19.81 -19.54 -9.62
CA ASP A 40 -19.67 -20.49 -8.50
C ASP A 40 -18.37 -20.28 -7.69
N GLY A 41 -17.51 -19.35 -8.10
CA GLY A 41 -16.21 -19.09 -7.46
C GLY A 41 -16.19 -17.88 -6.54
N THR A 42 -15.48 -17.99 -5.42
CA THR A 42 -15.15 -16.85 -4.55
C THR A 42 -14.12 -15.93 -5.20
N THR A 43 -14.40 -14.63 -5.22
CA THR A 43 -13.49 -13.62 -5.78
C THR A 43 -12.52 -13.07 -4.72
N VAL A 44 -11.22 -13.23 -4.96
CA VAL A 44 -10.17 -12.81 -4.03
C VAL A 44 -9.20 -11.88 -4.74
N ALA A 45 -8.98 -10.69 -4.18
CA ALA A 45 -7.89 -9.82 -4.60
C ALA A 45 -6.67 -10.04 -3.70
N LEU A 46 -5.53 -10.34 -4.32
CA LEU A 46 -4.25 -10.48 -3.64
C LEU A 46 -3.44 -9.20 -3.83
N ILE A 47 -2.95 -8.62 -2.72
CA ILE A 47 -2.12 -7.41 -2.75
C ILE A 47 -0.79 -7.74 -2.09
N ALA A 48 0.31 -7.59 -2.83
CA ALA A 48 1.66 -7.82 -2.33
C ALA A 48 2.40 -6.50 -2.12
N ASP A 49 3.31 -6.50 -1.16
CA ASP A 49 4.31 -5.46 -0.91
C ASP A 49 3.77 -4.02 -0.89
N PRO A 50 2.73 -3.67 -0.10
CA PRO A 50 2.36 -2.28 0.09
C PRO A 50 3.51 -1.43 0.66
N GLN A 51 4.35 -2.05 1.49
CA GLN A 51 5.59 -1.55 2.08
C GLN A 51 5.53 -0.05 2.41
N LEU A 52 4.68 0.27 3.40
CA LEU A 52 4.45 1.64 3.83
C LEU A 52 5.77 2.36 4.11
N VAL A 53 6.03 3.42 3.32
CA VAL A 53 7.25 4.22 3.46
C VAL A 53 7.29 4.86 4.84
N ASP A 54 8.36 4.64 5.58
CA ASP A 54 8.53 5.16 6.93
C ASP A 54 9.94 5.75 7.12
N ASP A 55 10.39 5.91 8.37
CA ASP A 55 11.71 6.49 8.67
C ASP A 55 12.86 5.47 8.46
N ASN A 56 12.56 4.17 8.33
CA ASN A 56 13.52 3.12 7.98
C ASN A 56 13.77 3.00 6.47
N THR A 57 12.86 3.50 5.62
CA THR A 57 12.99 3.42 4.15
C THR A 57 14.17 4.20 3.60
N TYR A 58 14.36 5.43 4.06
CA TYR A 58 15.44 6.31 3.60
C TYR A 58 16.16 6.93 4.80
N PRO A 59 17.05 6.17 5.46
CA PRO A 59 17.79 6.66 6.63
C PRO A 59 18.58 7.93 6.30
N GLY A 60 18.47 8.95 7.15
CA GLY A 60 19.17 10.23 6.95
C GLY A 60 18.54 11.18 5.93
N ARG A 61 17.40 10.83 5.31
CA ARG A 61 16.68 11.74 4.40
C ARG A 61 16.05 12.90 5.17
N ASN A 62 16.03 14.07 4.53
CA ASN A 62 15.37 15.27 5.05
C ASN A 62 13.89 14.99 5.39
N ARG A 63 13.47 15.35 6.61
CA ARG A 63 12.11 15.13 7.16
C ARG A 63 11.00 15.69 6.27
N ILE A 64 11.21 16.84 5.64
CA ILE A 64 10.23 17.46 4.74
C ILE A 64 10.05 16.58 3.49
N ALA A 65 11.16 16.14 2.90
CA ALA A 65 11.12 15.24 1.76
C ALA A 65 10.46 13.90 2.12
N SER A 66 10.83 13.30 3.26
CA SER A 66 10.22 12.06 3.74
C SER A 66 8.73 12.22 4.00
N TYR A 67 8.28 13.34 4.58
CA TYR A 67 6.85 13.63 4.76
C TYR A 67 6.10 13.66 3.42
N PHE A 68 6.62 14.37 2.42
CA PHE A 68 5.97 14.41 1.10
C PHE A 68 5.99 13.04 0.42
N THR A 69 7.07 12.26 0.54
CA THR A 69 7.12 10.88 0.02
C THR A 69 6.03 10.02 0.65
N ARG A 70 5.84 10.07 1.98
CA ARG A 70 4.75 9.36 2.67
C ARG A 70 3.39 9.79 2.14
N VAL A 71 3.13 11.09 2.09
CA VAL A 71 1.82 11.60 1.64
C VAL A 71 1.51 11.19 0.20
N ILE A 72 2.50 11.23 -0.70
CA ILE A 72 2.30 10.86 -2.12
C ILE A 72 2.04 9.35 -2.24
N THR A 73 2.87 8.52 -1.61
CA THR A 73 2.76 7.05 -1.68
C THR A 73 1.47 6.55 -1.02
N ASP A 74 1.12 7.06 0.17
CA ASP A 74 -0.14 6.75 0.85
C ASP A 74 -1.36 7.09 -0.02
N ARG A 75 -1.33 8.26 -0.68
CA ARG A 75 -2.43 8.68 -1.58
C ARG A 75 -2.51 7.82 -2.82
N PHE A 76 -1.37 7.46 -3.41
CA PHE A 76 -1.30 6.56 -4.56
C PHE A 76 -1.93 5.20 -4.22
N MET A 77 -1.49 4.58 -3.12
CA MET A 77 -2.03 3.30 -2.64
C MET A 77 -3.52 3.39 -2.34
N ALA A 78 -3.96 4.40 -1.59
CA ALA A 78 -5.37 4.55 -1.20
C ALA A 78 -6.27 4.76 -2.43
N ARG A 79 -5.80 5.50 -3.44
CA ARG A 79 -6.54 5.71 -4.69
C ARG A 79 -6.67 4.40 -5.47
N ASN A 80 -5.56 3.70 -5.70
CA ASN A 80 -5.56 2.44 -6.45
C ASN A 80 -6.39 1.37 -5.75
N TYR A 81 -6.32 1.29 -4.43
CA TYR A 81 -7.15 0.38 -3.65
C TYR A 81 -8.65 0.67 -3.81
N ARG A 82 -9.05 1.94 -3.75
CA ARG A 82 -10.44 2.34 -4.01
C ARG A 82 -10.86 1.96 -5.43
N MET A 83 -10.04 2.25 -6.43
CA MET A 83 -10.32 1.89 -7.83
C MET A 83 -10.52 0.37 -7.98
N LEU A 84 -9.61 -0.43 -7.43
CA LEU A 84 -9.70 -1.90 -7.43
C LEU A 84 -11.01 -2.37 -6.78
N ARG A 85 -11.33 -1.86 -5.59
CA ARG A 85 -12.54 -2.22 -4.84
C ARG A 85 -13.82 -1.80 -5.56
N HIS A 86 -13.82 -0.67 -6.25
CA HIS A 86 -14.99 -0.18 -6.98
C HIS A 86 -15.21 -0.91 -8.31
N THR A 87 -14.14 -1.18 -9.06
CA THR A 87 -14.21 -1.84 -10.37
C THR A 87 -14.43 -3.33 -10.24
N LEU A 88 -13.56 -4.03 -9.48
CA LEU A 88 -13.56 -5.49 -9.41
C LEU A 88 -14.48 -6.01 -8.31
N LYS A 89 -14.75 -5.21 -7.26
CA LYS A 89 -15.62 -5.62 -6.13
C LYS A 89 -15.32 -7.03 -5.59
N PRO A 90 -14.04 -7.37 -5.31
CA PRO A 90 -13.71 -8.69 -4.78
C PRO A 90 -14.42 -8.92 -3.45
N GLU A 91 -14.81 -10.16 -3.20
CA GLU A 91 -15.39 -10.58 -1.92
C GLU A 91 -14.37 -10.50 -0.80
N TYR A 92 -13.12 -10.93 -1.05
CA TYR A 92 -12.02 -10.89 -0.07
C TYR A 92 -10.81 -10.15 -0.61
N VAL A 93 -10.05 -9.53 0.29
CA VAL A 93 -8.73 -8.96 0.00
C VAL A 93 -7.73 -9.57 0.96
N ILE A 94 -6.67 -10.17 0.43
CA ILE A 94 -5.58 -10.76 1.22
C ILE A 94 -4.28 -10.07 0.86
N PHE A 95 -3.54 -9.64 1.87
CA PHE A 95 -2.21 -9.09 1.71
C PHE A 95 -1.14 -10.16 1.82
N LEU A 96 -0.17 -10.15 0.92
CA LEU A 96 0.83 -11.21 0.76
C LEU A 96 2.16 -10.93 1.48
N GLY A 97 2.17 -9.98 2.41
CA GLY A 97 3.35 -9.61 3.19
C GLY A 97 3.96 -8.26 2.80
N ASP A 98 5.02 -7.92 3.52
CA ASP A 98 5.76 -6.66 3.45
C ASP A 98 4.82 -5.46 3.48
N LEU A 99 3.99 -5.42 4.51
CA LEU A 99 3.03 -4.34 4.72
C LEU A 99 3.72 -3.06 5.15
N PHE A 100 4.75 -3.20 5.99
CA PHE A 100 5.51 -2.11 6.58
C PHE A 100 6.98 -2.25 6.23
N ASP A 101 7.63 -1.15 5.86
CA ASP A 101 9.06 -1.21 5.56
C ASP A 101 9.92 -1.39 6.82
N GLY A 102 9.58 -0.69 7.90
CA GLY A 102 10.19 -0.83 9.22
C GLY A 102 9.46 -1.79 10.17
N GLY A 103 8.67 -2.73 9.63
CA GLY A 103 7.72 -3.52 10.40
C GLY A 103 8.31 -4.21 11.63
N ARG A 104 9.46 -4.87 11.46
CA ARG A 104 10.19 -5.58 12.54
C ARG A 104 11.11 -4.66 13.34
N GLU A 105 11.53 -3.54 12.78
CA GLU A 105 12.43 -2.55 13.37
C GLU A 105 11.73 -1.65 14.40
N TRP A 106 10.41 -1.46 14.25
CA TRP A 106 9.65 -0.56 15.12
C TRP A 106 9.35 -1.13 16.52
N THR A 107 9.38 -0.22 17.50
CA THR A 107 8.73 -0.43 18.80
C THR A 107 7.21 -0.51 18.62
N ASP A 108 6.53 -1.17 19.55
CA ASP A 108 5.06 -1.37 19.48
C ASP A 108 4.28 -0.06 19.32
N ALA A 109 4.73 1.02 19.98
CA ALA A 109 4.06 2.32 19.93
C ALA A 109 4.18 3.00 18.55
N VAL A 110 5.34 2.89 17.89
CA VAL A 110 5.54 3.44 16.54
C VAL A 110 4.82 2.55 15.53
N TRP A 111 5.00 1.24 15.64
CA TRP A 111 4.34 0.26 14.79
C TRP A 111 2.82 0.42 14.82
N LYS A 112 2.21 0.71 15.98
CA LYS A 112 0.76 0.91 16.06
C LYS A 112 0.28 2.11 15.22
N LYS A 113 1.08 3.17 15.11
CA LYS A 113 0.76 4.32 14.23
C LYS A 113 0.85 3.94 12.76
N GLU A 114 1.84 3.11 12.40
CA GLU A 114 1.96 2.56 11.05
C GLU A 114 0.77 1.66 10.72
N TYR A 115 0.36 0.78 11.65
CA TYR A 115 -0.84 -0.04 11.53
C TYR A 115 -2.12 0.79 11.31
N ASP A 116 -2.30 1.86 12.09
CA ASP A 116 -3.46 2.75 11.92
C ASP A 116 -3.42 3.47 10.56
N ARG A 117 -2.22 3.79 10.06
CA ARG A 117 -2.03 4.34 8.70
C ARG A 117 -2.41 3.30 7.64
N MET A 118 -1.98 2.05 7.80
CA MET A 118 -2.34 0.93 6.91
C MET A 118 -3.87 0.75 6.84
N VAL A 119 -4.55 0.70 7.99
CA VAL A 119 -6.02 0.56 8.04
C VAL A 119 -6.74 1.74 7.39
N LYS A 120 -6.18 2.95 7.47
CA LYS A 120 -6.72 4.14 6.79
C LYS A 120 -6.53 4.11 5.27
N ILE A 121 -5.40 3.61 4.79
CA ILE A 121 -5.10 3.48 3.35
C ILE A 121 -5.96 2.38 2.73
N PHE A 122 -6.10 1.26 3.44
CA PHE A 122 -6.81 0.06 3.00
C PHE A 122 -8.04 -0.21 3.89
N PRO A 123 -9.10 0.60 3.76
CA PRO A 123 -10.28 0.46 4.62
C PRO A 123 -11.00 -0.88 4.38
N ARG A 124 -11.35 -1.51 5.49
CA ARG A 124 -12.10 -2.76 5.54
C ARG A 124 -13.57 -2.53 5.16
N LYS A 125 -14.22 -3.57 4.65
CA LYS A 125 -15.69 -3.61 4.59
C LYS A 125 -16.16 -4.22 5.90
N GLU A 126 -16.30 -3.40 6.94
CA GLU A 126 -16.91 -3.85 8.20
C GLU A 126 -18.38 -4.22 7.95
N PRO A 127 -18.91 -5.31 8.56
CA PRO A 127 -18.27 -6.25 9.48
C PRO A 127 -17.64 -7.48 8.80
N LEU A 128 -17.57 -7.51 7.47
CA LEU A 128 -17.41 -8.76 6.71
C LEU A 128 -15.96 -9.25 6.58
N ASN A 129 -14.96 -8.37 6.56
CA ASN A 129 -13.58 -8.78 6.27
C ASN A 129 -12.55 -8.13 7.22
N PRO A 130 -11.94 -8.87 8.17
CA PRO A 130 -10.71 -8.41 8.82
C PRO A 130 -9.63 -8.15 7.75
N LEU A 131 -8.65 -7.30 8.06
CA LEU A 131 -7.49 -7.12 7.18
C LEU A 131 -6.68 -8.42 7.20
N MET A 132 -6.89 -9.28 6.21
CA MET A 132 -6.21 -10.57 6.10
C MET A 132 -4.83 -10.34 5.51
N ALA A 133 -3.80 -10.75 6.23
CA ALA A 133 -2.43 -10.62 5.76
C ALA A 133 -1.56 -11.77 6.28
N ILE A 134 -0.68 -12.26 5.42
CA ILE A 134 0.48 -13.06 5.85
C ILE A 134 1.67 -12.12 6.06
N PRO A 135 2.63 -12.44 6.95
CA PRO A 135 3.79 -11.58 7.18
C PRO A 135 4.83 -11.76 6.07
N GLY A 136 5.46 -10.67 5.66
CA GLY A 136 6.69 -10.68 4.86
C GLY A 136 7.95 -10.55 5.71
N ASN A 137 9.11 -10.53 5.06
CA ASN A 137 10.38 -10.44 5.77
C ASN A 137 10.56 -9.07 6.43
N HIS A 138 10.07 -7.96 5.87
CA HIS A 138 10.11 -6.64 6.50
C HIS A 138 9.18 -6.54 7.72
N ASP A 139 8.10 -7.31 7.73
CA ASP A 139 7.16 -7.30 8.85
C ASP A 139 7.71 -8.00 10.09
N VAL A 140 8.37 -9.15 9.92
CA VAL A 140 8.76 -10.03 11.04
C VAL A 140 10.17 -10.62 10.96
N GLY A 141 10.87 -10.53 9.83
CA GLY A 141 12.14 -11.22 9.54
C GLY A 141 11.95 -12.51 8.75
N SER A 142 13.04 -13.21 8.42
CA SER A 142 13.02 -14.49 7.69
C SER A 142 14.06 -15.48 8.23
N GLY A 143 13.67 -16.74 8.38
CA GLY A 143 14.53 -17.78 8.95
C GLY A 143 15.06 -17.40 10.33
N GLU A 144 16.38 -17.39 10.48
CA GLU A 144 17.06 -17.03 11.73
C GLU A 144 16.93 -15.54 12.11
N THR A 145 16.47 -14.69 11.20
CA THR A 145 16.32 -13.24 11.43
C THR A 145 14.92 -12.85 11.93
N ILE A 146 14.05 -13.83 12.22
CA ILE A 146 12.72 -13.55 12.77
C ILE A 146 12.84 -12.83 14.11
N VAL A 147 12.19 -11.67 14.24
CA VAL A 147 12.10 -10.89 15.46
C VAL A 147 10.88 -11.35 16.26
N PRO A 148 11.04 -12.06 17.40
CA PRO A 148 9.91 -12.69 18.09
C PRO A 148 8.84 -11.69 18.55
N GLY A 149 9.24 -10.47 18.93
CA GLY A 149 8.31 -9.40 19.29
C GLY A 149 7.45 -8.94 18.12
N ALA A 150 8.08 -8.73 16.96
CA ALA A 150 7.38 -8.34 15.73
C ALA A 150 6.42 -9.44 15.26
N PHE A 151 6.84 -10.70 15.30
CA PHE A 151 5.99 -11.84 14.96
C PHE A 151 4.76 -11.95 15.86
N ARG A 152 4.94 -11.87 17.19
CA ARG A 152 3.81 -11.86 18.14
C ARG A 152 2.86 -10.69 17.90
N ARG A 153 3.40 -9.50 17.63
CA ARG A 153 2.61 -8.30 17.33
C ARG A 153 1.83 -8.44 16.04
N PHE A 154 2.44 -8.98 14.98
CA PHE A 154 1.77 -9.26 13.72
C PHE A 154 0.60 -10.22 13.93
N LYS A 155 0.86 -11.38 14.57
CA LYS A 155 -0.16 -12.39 14.88
C LYS A 155 -1.34 -11.82 15.66
N LYS A 156 -1.07 -10.94 16.63
CA LYS A 156 -2.12 -10.26 17.42
C LYS A 156 -3.07 -9.40 16.57
N HIS A 157 -2.61 -8.81 15.47
CA HIS A 157 -3.39 -7.83 14.70
C HIS A 157 -3.95 -8.35 13.37
N PHE A 158 -3.31 -9.37 12.80
CA PHE A 158 -3.66 -9.93 11.50
C PHE A 158 -4.15 -11.38 11.57
N GLY A 159 -4.02 -12.04 12.72
CA GLY A 159 -4.44 -13.42 12.94
C GLY A 159 -3.27 -14.41 12.91
N GLU A 160 -3.57 -15.69 13.12
CA GLU A 160 -2.58 -16.75 12.90
C GLU A 160 -2.37 -16.90 11.39
N ALA A 161 -1.11 -17.00 10.96
CA ALA A 161 -0.72 -17.33 9.60
C ALA A 161 -0.53 -18.83 9.47
#